data_AF-A0A2I0DCY5-F1
#
_entry.id   AF-A0A2I0DCY5-F1
#
_cell.length_a   1.000
_cell.length_b   1.000
_cell.length_c   1.000
_cell.angle_alpha   90.00
_cell.angle_beta   90.00
_cell.angle_gamma   90.00
#
_symmetry.space_group_name_H-M   'P 1'
#
loop_
_entity.id
_entity.type
_entity.pdbx_description
1 polymer ?
#
loop_
_entity_poly.entity_id
_entity_poly.type
_entity_poly.pdbx_seq_one_letter_code
_entity_poly.pdbx_strand_id
1 'polypeptide(L)' 'GQTFNEIDGFYESGTLTGHLYFDENGNGTQEPSEADMPNVDVEITDVFGVVTTLVTDANGDWSLVLPQGDA' A
#
# COMPACT_ATOMS: atom_id res chain seq x y z
N GLY A 1 -5.05 16.96 27.42
CA GLY A 1 -4.78 15.51 27.38
C GLY A 1 -5.90 14.89 26.60
N GLN A 2 -5.59 14.36 25.42
CA GLN A 2 -6.57 13.60 24.65
C GLN A 2 -6.05 12.17 24.63
N THR A 3 -6.69 11.34 25.45
CA THR A 3 -6.51 9.90 25.48
C THR A 3 -7.37 9.33 24.36
N PHE A 4 -6.82 9.11 23.17
CA PHE A 4 -7.46 8.26 22.17
C PHE A 4 -7.12 6.81 22.49
N ASN A 5 -7.91 6.24 23.40
CA ASN A 5 -8.13 4.81 23.51
C ASN A 5 -9.63 4.65 23.75
N GLU A 6 -10.41 4.72 22.68
CA GLU A 6 -11.81 4.33 22.71
C GLU A 6 -11.85 2.80 22.70
N ILE A 7 -11.89 2.21 23.90
CA ILE A 7 -12.09 0.78 24.13
C ILE A 7 -13.59 0.48 23.95
N ASP A 8 -14.13 0.71 22.77
CA ASP A 8 -15.50 0.29 22.38
C ASP A 8 -15.53 -0.61 21.13
N GLY A 9 -14.36 -0.91 20.55
CA GLY A 9 -14.22 -1.79 19.39
C GLY A 9 -14.35 -1.08 18.05
N PHE A 10 -14.46 0.25 18.02
CA PHE A 10 -14.33 1.04 16.80
C PHE A 10 -12.85 1.38 16.55
N TYR A 11 -12.29 0.89 15.45
CA TYR A 11 -11.05 1.42 14.88
C TYR A 11 -11.36 1.94 13.48
N GLU A 12 -10.96 3.17 13.18
CA GLU A 12 -10.99 3.65 11.79
C GLU A 12 -9.99 2.81 10.98
N SER A 13 -10.29 2.56 9.71
CA SER A 13 -9.38 1.86 8.80
C SER A 13 -9.13 2.71 7.56
N GLY A 14 -7.90 2.74 7.09
CA GLY A 14 -7.52 3.35 5.82
C GLY A 14 -7.18 2.29 4.77
N THR A 15 -7.30 2.65 3.50
CA THR A 15 -6.80 1.83 2.38
C THR A 15 -5.53 2.45 1.84
N LEU A 16 -4.43 1.69 1.87
CA LEU A 16 -3.20 2.02 1.16
C LEU A 16 -3.19 1.28 -0.17
N THR A 17 -2.92 1.98 -1.25
CA THR A 17 -2.86 1.43 -2.60
C THR A 17 -1.56 1.82 -3.29
N GLY A 18 -1.11 1.01 -4.23
CA GLY A 18 -0.03 1.37 -5.13
C GLY A 18 -0.13 0.65 -6.46
N HIS A 19 0.69 1.11 -7.40
CA HIS A 19 0.74 0.64 -8.77
C HIS A 19 2.21 0.61 -9.22
N LEU A 20 2.64 -0.47 -9.86
CA LEU A 20 4.01 -0.66 -10.33
C LEU A 20 4.02 -0.86 -11.85
N TYR A 21 4.94 -0.17 -12.52
CA TYR A 21 5.17 -0.22 -13.96
C TYR A 21 6.66 -0.13 -14.29
N PHE A 22 7.04 -0.54 -15.50
CA PHE A 22 8.41 -0.42 -16.01
C PHE A 22 8.64 0.97 -16.61
N ASP A 23 9.27 1.87 -15.86
CA ASP A 23 9.73 3.18 -16.36
C ASP A 23 10.99 3.01 -17.22
N GLU A 24 10.79 2.70 -18.51
CA GLU A 24 11.87 2.40 -19.45
C GLU A 24 12.61 3.67 -19.89
N ASN A 25 11.93 4.82 -19.83
CA ASN A 25 12.48 6.10 -20.27
C ASN A 25 12.98 7.00 -19.11
N GLY A 26 12.68 6.62 -17.86
CA GLY A 26 13.22 7.21 -16.64
C GLY A 26 12.58 8.53 -16.23
N ASN A 27 11.32 8.77 -16.56
CA ASN A 27 10.65 10.05 -16.30
C ASN A 27 9.69 10.04 -15.11
N GLY A 28 9.47 8.89 -14.48
CA GLY A 28 8.61 8.72 -13.31
C GLY A 28 7.12 8.87 -13.57
N THR A 29 6.64 8.73 -14.82
CA THR A 29 5.22 8.67 -15.17
C THR A 29 4.99 7.61 -16.22
N GLN A 30 4.12 6.64 -15.94
CA GLN A 30 3.81 5.58 -16.88
C GLN A 30 3.24 6.12 -18.21
N GLU A 31 3.86 5.74 -19.31
CA GLU A 31 3.31 5.93 -20.66
C GLU A 31 2.57 4.71 -21.19
N PRO A 32 1.72 4.87 -22.22
CA PRO A 32 1.02 3.74 -22.84
C PRO A 32 1.92 2.64 -23.42
N SER A 33 3.20 2.92 -23.65
CA SER A 33 4.18 1.92 -24.09
C SER A 33 4.83 1.16 -22.93
N GLU A 34 4.69 1.65 -21.71
CA GLU A 34 5.32 1.09 -20.51
C GLU A 34 4.37 0.08 -19.85
N ALA A 35 4.85 -1.16 -19.73
CA ALA A 35 4.04 -2.24 -19.20
C ALA A 35 3.89 -2.17 -17.69
N ASP A 36 2.75 -2.67 -17.20
CA ASP A 36 2.53 -2.93 -15.77
C ASP A 36 3.48 -4.02 -15.26
N MET A 37 3.72 -4.03 -13.94
CA MET A 37 4.64 -4.96 -13.30
C MET A 37 3.91 -5.96 -12.38
N PRO A 38 3.42 -7.10 -12.93
CA PRO A 38 2.72 -8.10 -12.15
C PRO A 38 3.66 -9.04 -11.39
N ASN A 39 3.15 -9.68 -10.34
CA ASN A 39 3.85 -10.69 -9.54
C ASN A 39 5.09 -10.16 -8.79
N VAL A 40 5.05 -8.92 -8.33
CA VAL A 40 6.10 -8.31 -7.51
C VAL A 40 5.67 -8.34 -6.04
N ASP A 41 6.56 -8.83 -5.19
CA ASP A 41 6.38 -8.79 -3.74
C ASP A 41 6.53 -7.34 -3.24
N VAL A 42 5.48 -6.84 -2.58
CA VAL A 42 5.43 -5.54 -1.90
C VAL A 42 5.36 -5.77 -0.40
N GLU A 43 6.43 -5.37 0.30
CA GLU A 43 6.50 -5.48 1.75
C GLU A 43 6.06 -4.16 2.42
N ILE A 44 5.06 -4.23 3.28
CA ILE A 44 4.52 -3.11 4.04
C ILE A 44 4.74 -3.38 5.51
N THR A 45 5.45 -2.49 6.19
CA THR A 45 5.58 -2.48 7.65
C THR A 45 4.66 -1.43 8.23
N ASP A 46 3.72 -1.82 9.09
CA ASP A 46 2.82 -0.87 9.76
C ASP A 46 3.47 -0.21 10.99
N VAL A 47 2.74 0.72 11.62
CA VAL A 47 3.20 1.45 12.82
C VAL A 47 3.48 0.55 14.03
N PHE A 48 2.88 -0.63 14.08
CA PHE A 48 3.10 -1.63 15.13
C PHE A 48 4.26 -2.57 14.80
N GLY A 49 4.93 -2.38 13.65
CA GLY A 49 6.02 -3.22 13.17
C GLY A 49 5.53 -4.54 12.56
N VAL A 50 4.24 -4.68 12.26
CA VAL A 50 3.72 -5.85 11.54
C VAL A 50 4.09 -5.73 10.08
N VAL A 51 4.71 -6.79 9.57
CA VAL A 51 5.11 -6.89 8.16
C VAL A 51 4.06 -7.70 7.40
N THR A 52 3.52 -7.10 6.34
CA THR A 52 2.61 -7.73 5.39
C THR A 52 3.24 -7.75 4.01
N THR A 53 3.25 -8.91 3.36
CA THR A 53 3.69 -9.05 1.97
C THR A 53 2.47 -9.19 1.08
N LEU A 54 2.35 -8.31 0.09
CA LEU A 54 1.39 -8.36 -0.99
C LEU A 54 2.09 -8.71 -2.30
N VAL A 55 1.32 -9.16 -3.29
CA VAL A 55 1.82 -9.40 -4.64
C VAL A 55 1.02 -8.54 -5.60
N THR A 56 1.69 -7.80 -6.47
CA THR A 56 1.01 -7.01 -7.51
C THR A 56 0.19 -7.89 -8.45
N ASP A 57 -1.00 -7.42 -8.81
CA ASP A 57 -1.87 -8.11 -9.73
C ASP A 57 -1.44 -7.95 -11.20
N ALA A 58 -2.26 -8.44 -12.14
CA ALA A 58 -1.97 -8.38 -13.57
C ALA A 58 -1.82 -6.96 -14.12
N ASN A 59 -2.38 -5.96 -13.44
CA ASN A 59 -2.29 -4.54 -13.78
C ASN A 59 -1.23 -3.83 -12.93
N GLY A 60 -0.37 -4.55 -12.21
CA GLY A 60 0.65 -3.95 -11.36
C GLY A 60 0.10 -3.33 -10.06
N ASP A 61 -1.19 -3.54 -9.76
CA ASP A 61 -1.86 -2.91 -8.63
C ASP A 61 -1.74 -3.75 -7.36
N TRP A 62 -1.72 -3.07 -6.22
CA TRP A 62 -1.85 -3.69 -4.90
C TRP A 62 -2.65 -2.78 -3.96
N SER A 63 -3.29 -3.39 -2.96
CA SER A 63 -4.10 -2.68 -1.96
C SER A 63 -4.07 -3.40 -0.62
N LEU A 64 -3.95 -2.62 0.46
CA LEU A 64 -3.99 -3.09 1.83
C LEU A 64 -4.96 -2.22 2.64
N VAL A 65 -5.84 -2.87 3.41
CA VAL A 65 -6.60 -2.18 4.46
C VAL A 65 -5.81 -2.25 5.75
N LEU A 66 -5.49 -1.09 6.31
CA LEU A 66 -4.78 -0.95 7.59
C LEU A 66 -5.70 -0.30 8.63
N PRO A 67 -5.58 -0.66 9.92
CA PRO A 67 -6.14 0.16 10.98
C PRO A 67 -5.48 1.55 10.91
N GLN A 68 -6.28 2.61 11.02
CA GLN A 68 -5.79 3.97 11.15
C GLN A 68 -5.00 4.07 12.46
N GLY A 69 -3.71 4.34 12.34
CA GLY A 69 -2.82 4.64 13.43
C GLY A 69 -1.83 5.69 12.94
N ASP A 70 -1.63 6.75 13.72
CA ASP A 70 -0.69 7.82 13.37
C ASP A 70 0.72 7.27 13.17
N ALA A 71 1.37 7.68 12.07
CA ALA A 71 2.80 7.46 11.83
C ALA A 71 3.68 8.39 12.69
#